data_AF-A0A7W1DT01-F1
#
_entry.id   AF-A0A7W1DT01-F1
#
_cell.length_a   1.000
_cell.length_b   1.000
_cell.length_c   1.000
_cell.angle_alpha   90.00
_cell.angle_beta   90.00
_cell.angle_gamma   90.00
#
_symmetry.space_group_name_H-M   'P 1'
#
loop_
_entity.id
_entity.type
_entity.pdbx_description
1 polymer ?
#
loop_
_entity_poly.entity_id
_entity_poly.type
_entity_poly.pdbx_seq_one_letter_code
_entity_poly.pdbx_strand_id
1 'polypeptide(L)'
;MSERLFTPRFFVMCGFSFTVFLSAFQLFPTAPFHILDLGGSTFSSGLFLGFLTYSSAFSAPLTGAYADRVGSRRVLIGTSLALVV
;
A
#
# COMPACT_ATOMS: atom_id res chain seq x y z
N MET A 1 -18.86 -2.67 28.36
CA MET A 1 -19.61 -3.30 27.26
C MET A 1 -18.57 -3.85 26.29
N SER A 2 -18.41 -5.17 26.21
CA SER A 2 -17.37 -5.79 25.37
C SER A 2 -17.81 -5.66 23.91
N GLU A 3 -17.25 -4.67 23.21
CA GLU A 3 -17.56 -4.44 21.81
C GLU A 3 -17.07 -5.66 21.00
N ARG A 4 -17.98 -6.27 20.23
CA ARG A 4 -17.65 -7.44 19.42
C ARG A 4 -16.66 -7.03 18.33
N LEU A 5 -15.36 -7.18 18.60
CA LEU A 5 -14.25 -6.86 17.67
C LEU A 5 -14.38 -7.62 16.34
N PHE A 6 -14.83 -8.88 16.40
CA PHE A 6 -15.02 -9.73 15.22
C PHE A 6 -16.42 -9.55 14.64
N THR A 7 -16.57 -8.56 13.76
CA THR A 7 -17.77 -8.38 12.93
C THR A 7 -17.52 -8.84 11.48
N PRO A 8 -18.56 -9.16 10.70
CA PRO A 8 -18.40 -9.41 9.27
C PRO A 8 -17.68 -8.27 8.53
N ARG A 9 -17.89 -7.02 8.97
CA ARG A 9 -17.21 -5.84 8.43
C ARG A 9 -15.70 -5.84 8.69
N PHE A 10 -15.28 -6.34 9.85
CA PHE A 10 -13.87 -6.51 10.17
C PHE A 10 -13.19 -7.49 9.21
N PHE A 11 -13.82 -8.64 8.93
CA PHE A 11 -13.29 -9.60 7.96
C PHE A 11 -13.20 -9.05 6.53
N VAL A 12 -14.19 -8.25 6.11
CA VAL A 12 -14.15 -7.57 4.80
C VAL A 12 -12.98 -6.58 4.73
N MET A 13 -12.79 -5.75 5.76
CA MET A 13 -11.64 -4.84 5.85
C MET A 13 -10.31 -5.60 5.84
N CYS A 14 -10.24 -6.71 6.58
CA CYS A 14 -9.04 -7.54 6.64
C CYS A 14 -8.72 -8.17 5.27
N GLY A 15 -9.73 -8.70 4.56
CA GLY A 15 -9.58 -9.24 3.22
C GLY A 15 -9.19 -8.17 2.18
N PHE A 16 -9.75 -6.97 2.30
CA PHE A 16 -9.35 -5.81 1.50
C PHE A 16 -7.87 -5.47 1.73
N SER A 17 -7.46 -5.27 2.98
CA SER A 17 -6.05 -4.98 3.32
C SER A 17 -5.12 -6.09 2.84
N PHE A 18 -5.50 -7.35 3.03
CA PHE A 18 -4.73 -8.49 2.54
C PHE A 18 -4.53 -8.43 1.02
N THR A 19 -5.59 -8.18 0.25
CA THR A 19 -5.52 -8.11 -1.22
C THR A 19 -4.63 -6.96 -1.70
N VAL A 20 -4.75 -5.78 -1.07
CA VAL A 20 -3.92 -4.61 -1.39
C VAL A 20 -2.45 -4.88 -1.08
N PHE A 21 -2.14 -5.39 0.11
CA PHE A 21 -0.75 -5.70 0.48
C PHE A 21 -0.17 -6.84 -0.34
N LEU A 22 -0.95 -7.88 -0.64
CA LEU A 22 -0.54 -8.96 -1.53
C LEU A 22 -0.12 -8.41 -2.89
N SER A 23 -0.93 -7.52 -3.47
CA SER A 23 -0.63 -6.89 -4.76
C SER A 23 0.63 -6.02 -4.70
N ALA A 24 0.77 -5.19 -3.64
CA ALA A 24 1.95 -4.35 -3.45
C ALA A 24 3.25 -5.16 -3.27
N PHE A 25 3.19 -6.23 -2.46
CA PHE A 25 4.35 -7.10 -2.22
C PHE A 25 4.74 -7.94 -3.44
N GLN A 26 3.85 -8.19 -4.39
CA GLN A 26 4.21 -8.75 -5.69
C GLN A 26 4.96 -7.72 -6.54
N LEU A 27 4.58 -6.44 -6.45
CA LEU A 27 5.20 -5.36 -7.22
C LEU A 27 6.66 -5.09 -6.79
N PHE A 28 6.92 -5.12 -5.48
CA PHE A 28 8.23 -4.83 -4.88
C PHE A 28 9.40 -5.68 -5.38
N PRO A 29 9.27 -6.99 -5.65
CA PRO A 29 10.32 -7.77 -6.31
C PRO A 29 10.31 -7.60 -7.84
N THR A 30 9.14 -7.51 -8.49
CA THR A 30 9.09 -7.38 -9.96
C THR A 30 9.78 -6.12 -10.48
N ALA A 31 9.64 -4.97 -9.80
CA ALA A 31 10.27 -3.73 -10.25
C ALA A 31 11.82 -3.79 -10.22
N PRO A 32 12.48 -4.24 -9.13
CA PRO A 32 13.91 -4.55 -9.09
C PRO A 32 14.37 -5.53 -10.18
N PHE A 33 13.66 -6.64 -10.38
CA PHE A 33 14.03 -7.59 -11.43
C PHE A 33 13.94 -6.96 -12.82
N HIS A 34 12.92 -6.13 -13.06
CA HIS A 34 12.79 -5.39 -14.32
C HIS A 34 13.92 -4.38 -14.53
N ILE A 35 14.40 -3.71 -13.46
CA ILE A 35 15.57 -2.82 -13.52
C ILE A 35 16.83 -3.59 -13.91
N LEU A 36 17.01 -4.81 -13.39
CA LEU A 36 18.12 -5.69 -13.78
C LEU A 36 18.01 -6.12 -15.24
N ASP A 37 16.81 -6.50 -15.71
CA ASP A 37 16.56 -6.92 -17.10
C ASP A 37 16.83 -5.79 -18.11
N LEU A 38 16.61 -4.53 -17.71
CA LEU A 38 16.95 -3.34 -18.50
C LEU A 38 18.47 -3.04 -18.53
N GLY A 39 19.30 -3.87 -17.89
CA GLY A 39 20.76 -3.71 -17.79
C GLY A 39 21.21 -2.89 -16.57
N GLY A 40 20.30 -2.63 -15.62
CA GLY A 40 20.61 -1.96 -14.36
C GLY A 40 21.41 -2.84 -13.39
N SER A 41 21.97 -2.20 -12.36
CA SER A 41 22.75 -2.91 -11.32
C SER A 41 21.90 -3.26 -10.09
N THR A 42 22.37 -4.23 -9.29
CA THR A 42 21.77 -4.55 -7.99
C THR A 42 21.74 -3.33 -7.06
N PHE A 43 22.72 -2.43 -7.17
CA PHE A 43 22.77 -1.19 -6.41
C PHE A 43 21.64 -0.23 -6.81
N SER A 44 21.41 -0.05 -8.11
CA SER A 44 20.30 0.76 -8.65
C SER A 44 18.94 0.23 -8.21
N SER A 45 18.78 -1.09 -8.19
CA SER A 45 17.57 -1.77 -7.73
C SER A 45 17.34 -1.59 -6.23
N GLY A 46 18.40 -1.69 -5.43
CA GLY A 46 18.36 -1.42 -3.99
C GLY A 46 18.04 0.04 -3.68
N LEU A 47 18.61 0.99 -4.43
CA LEU A 47 18.28 2.41 -4.32
C LEU A 47 16.81 2.67 -4.65
N PHE A 48 16.27 2.05 -5.71
CA PHE A 48 14.86 2.18 -6.06
C PHE A 48 13.95 1.74 -4.90
N LEU A 49 14.20 0.55 -4.34
CA LEU A 49 13.42 0.03 -3.22
C LEU A 49 13.58 0.89 -1.95
N GLY A 50 14.79 1.40 -1.70
CA GLY A 50 15.09 2.30 -0.58
C GLY A 50 14.35 3.62 -0.69
N PHE A 51 14.41 4.29 -1.84
CA PHE A 51 13.66 5.53 -2.09
C PHE A 51 12.15 5.32 -2.04
N LEU A 52 11.65 4.22 -2.60
CA LEU A 52 10.24 3.85 -2.52
C LEU A 52 9.78 3.74 -1.06
N THR A 53 10.54 2.99 -0.25
CA THR A 53 10.22 2.75 1.16
C THR A 53 10.27 4.05 1.97
N TYR A 54 11.31 4.86 1.78
CA TYR A 54 11.48 6.13 2.48
C TYR A 54 10.38 7.13 2.11
N SER A 55 10.06 7.25 0.81
CA SER A 55 8.98 8.10 0.33
C SER A 55 7.62 7.66 0.86
N SER A 56 7.38 6.34 0.94
CA SER A 56 6.17 5.78 1.52
C SER A 56 6.06 6.09 3.01
N ALA A 57 7.15 5.92 3.78
CA ALA A 57 7.17 6.22 5.20
C ALA A 57 6.91 7.71 5.48
N PHE A 58 7.46 8.60 4.65
CA PHE A 58 7.22 10.03 4.75
C PHE A 58 5.78 10.42 4.36
N SER A 59 5.20 9.73 3.38
CA SER A 59 3.84 9.96 2.93
C SER A 59 2.80 9.46 3.94
N ALA A 60 3.09 8.40 4.69
CA ALA A 60 2.18 7.77 5.65
C ALA A 60 1.50 8.75 6.63
N PRO A 61 2.23 9.63 7.37
CA PRO A 61 1.60 10.60 8.28
C PRO A 61 0.75 11.64 7.55
N LEU A 62 1.14 12.06 6.34
CA LEU A 62 0.36 13.00 5.53
C LEU A 62 -0.95 12.38 5.06
N THR A 63 -0.89 11.16 4.52
CA THR A 63 -2.07 10.41 4.08
C THR A 63 -2.99 10.02 5.23
N GLY A 64 -2.43 9.69 6.41
CA GLY A 64 -3.21 9.41 7.61
C GLY A 64 -3.98 10.63 8.08
N ALA A 65 -3.29 11.77 8.24
CA ALA A 65 -3.94 13.03 8.64
C ALA A 65 -5.00 13.50 7.62
N TYR A 66 -4.77 13.25 6.33
CA TYR A 66 -5.75 13.52 5.28
C TYR A 66 -6.98 12.60 5.38
N ALA A 67 -6.76 11.30 5.60
CA ALA A 67 -7.84 10.32 5.74
C ALA A 67 -8.72 10.61 6.96
N ASP A 68 -8.13 11.07 8.06
CA ASP A 68 -8.85 11.44 9.28
C ASP A 68 -9.74 12.68 9.07
N ARG A 69 -9.29 13.65 8.26
CA ARG A 69 -10.07 14.86 7.95
C ARG A 69 -11.18 14.66 6.93
N VAL A 70 -10.94 13.87 5.87
CA VAL A 70 -11.90 13.66 4.78
C VAL A 70 -12.89 12.53 5.08
N GLY A 71 -12.51 11.64 6.00
CA GLY A 71 -13.29 10.48 6.41
C GLY A 71 -12.81 9.22 5.70
N SER A 72 -12.44 8.21 6.50
CA SER A 72 -11.79 6.97 6.05
C SER A 72 -12.58 6.23 4.97
N ARG A 73 -13.93 6.29 5.00
CA ARG A 73 -14.79 5.64 4.00
C ARG A 73 -14.66 6.25 2.60
N ARG A 74 -14.55 7.58 2.49
CA ARG A 74 -14.41 8.26 1.19
C ARG A 74 -13.03 7.99 0.60
N VAL A 75 -12.01 8.04 1.46
CA VAL A 75 -10.62 7.74 1.08
C VAL A 75 -10.50 6.31 0.59
N LEU A 76 -11.06 5.33 1.29
CA LEU A 76 -11.05 3.92 0.87
C LEU A 76 -11.72 3.70 -0.49
N ILE A 77 -12.86 4.34 -0.76
CA ILE A 77 -13.53 4.22 -2.06
C ILE A 77 -12.68 4.84 -3.17
N GLY A 78 -12.11 6.03 -2.92
CA GLY A 78 -11.25 6.72 -3.87
C GLY A 78 -9.97 5.93 -4.21
N THR A 79 -9.29 5.40 -3.20
CA THR A 79 -8.08 4.58 -3.41
C THR A 79 -8.40 3.24 -4.07
N SER A 80 -9.54 2.62 -3.74
CA SER A 80 -9.96 1.38 -4.40
C SER A 80 -10.23 1.59 -5.88
N LEU A 81 -10.87 2.70 -6.26
CA LEU A 81 -11.06 3.08 -7.67
C LEU A 81 -9.72 3.31 -8.38
N ALA A 82 -8.79 4.02 -7.73
CA ALA A 82 -7.47 4.28 -8.29
C ALA A 82 -6.61 3.02 -8.47
N LEU A 83 -6.81 1.98 -7.66
CA LEU A 83 -6.11 0.69 -7.79
C LEU A 83 -6.67 -0.19 -8.90
N VAL A 84 -7.93 0.03 -9.30
CA VAL A 84 -8.59 -0.74 -10.38
C VAL A 84 -8.29 -0.16 -11.76
N VAL A 85 -8.02 1.14 -11.85
CA VAL A 85 -7.66 1.85 -13.10
C VAL A 85 -6.19 1.66 -13.41
#